data_AF-A0A397D601-F1
#
_entry.id   AF-A0A397D601-F1
#
_cell.length_a   1.000
_cell.length_b   1.000
_cell.length_c   1.000
_cell.angle_alpha   90.00
_cell.angle_beta   90.00
_cell.angle_gamma   90.00
#
_symmetry.space_group_name_H-M   'P 1'
#
loop_
_entity.id
_entity.type
_entity.pdbx_description
1 polymer ?
#
loop_
_entity_poly.entity_id
_entity_poly.type
_entity_poly.pdbx_seq_one_letter_code
_entity_poly.pdbx_strand_id
1 'polypeptide(L)'
;MTRQVVDKFELTRDQHLEFTARTKSHLSNTLQLLSLGQQQQHQLGTKVHDKMGLRAYTDGDSTTITGHLATTMMDLEYAVYATTTKQVQTVAAILHSHQYDDAGLLDLQQSHTIEDPFQFVGVKYVALARKGMFAKPHQIVYLEATGTLHEDGVARLYQMVEYVDLVHVYTAKATWSQAIRPVCSTLTLFEADPNDIKSVRVFSRARYSKDTPSPLHQMHQPPAYWEYVLSLASLAVSRRLVDATSLVQHWVPNRYSSIY
;
A
#
# COMPACT_ATOMS: atom_id res chain seq x y z
N MET A 1 4.95 -16.83 22.85
CA MET A 1 6.07 -16.44 21.96
C MET A 1 6.07 -14.94 21.82
N THR A 2 7.11 -14.27 22.32
CA THR A 2 7.35 -12.84 22.16
C THR A 2 7.70 -12.56 20.69
N ARG A 3 6.78 -11.96 19.91
CA ARG A 3 7.09 -11.48 18.56
C ARG A 3 8.17 -10.40 18.64
N GLN A 4 9.32 -10.66 18.00
CA GLN A 4 10.44 -9.72 17.87
C GLN A 4 10.02 -8.52 17.04
N VAL A 5 10.54 -7.35 17.39
CA VAL A 5 10.51 -6.17 16.52
C VAL A 5 11.42 -6.49 15.32
N VAL A 6 10.91 -6.31 14.10
CA VAL A 6 11.71 -6.47 12.89
C VAL A 6 12.49 -5.19 12.68
N ASP A 7 13.75 -5.19 13.12
CA ASP A 7 14.68 -4.07 12.93
C ASP A 7 15.42 -4.17 11.59
N LYS A 8 15.41 -5.35 10.95
CA LYS A 8 16.08 -5.60 9.67
C LYS A 8 15.33 -6.65 8.84
N PHE A 9 15.04 -6.32 7.57
CA PHE A 9 14.50 -7.23 6.56
C PHE A 9 15.00 -6.77 5.19
N GLU A 10 16.00 -7.45 4.64
CA GLU A 10 16.58 -7.14 3.33
C GLU A 10 16.16 -8.20 2.31
N LEU A 11 15.76 -7.77 1.11
CA LEU A 11 15.45 -8.71 0.02
C LEU A 11 16.73 -9.24 -0.61
N THR A 12 16.77 -10.55 -0.84
CA THR A 12 17.76 -11.11 -1.75
C THR A 12 17.44 -10.74 -3.20
N ARG A 13 18.44 -10.83 -4.08
CA ARG A 13 18.24 -10.60 -5.53
C ARG A 13 17.12 -11.47 -6.11
N ASP A 14 17.05 -12.74 -5.72
CA ASP A 14 16.04 -13.66 -6.24
C ASP A 14 14.65 -13.28 -5.74
N GLN A 15 14.52 -12.90 -4.46
CA GLN A 15 13.24 -12.43 -3.90
C GLN A 15 12.77 -11.12 -4.58
N HIS A 16 13.68 -10.21 -4.88
CA HIS A 16 13.40 -8.99 -5.65
C HIS A 16 12.90 -9.31 -7.07
N LEU A 17 13.56 -10.24 -7.76
CA LEU A 17 13.16 -10.67 -9.10
C LEU A 17 11.79 -11.36 -9.09
N GLU A 18 11.53 -12.22 -8.11
CA GLU A 18 10.23 -12.88 -7.95
C GLU A 18 9.11 -11.89 -7.65
N PHE A 19 9.34 -10.93 -6.74
CA PHE A 19 8.36 -9.88 -6.42
C PHE A 19 8.06 -9.00 -7.64
N THR A 20 9.09 -8.64 -8.40
CA THR A 20 8.94 -7.89 -9.65
C THR A 20 8.14 -8.69 -10.69
N ALA A 21 8.39 -9.98 -10.83
CA ALA A 21 7.66 -10.86 -11.74
C ALA A 21 6.18 -10.99 -11.34
N ARG A 22 5.88 -11.15 -10.05
CA ARG A 22 4.49 -11.15 -9.54
C ARG A 22 3.80 -9.81 -9.78
N THR A 23 4.47 -8.70 -9.51
CA THR A 23 3.94 -7.35 -9.78
C THR A 23 3.54 -7.20 -11.24
N LYS A 24 4.40 -7.60 -12.18
CA LYS A 24 4.07 -7.59 -13.63
C LYS A 24 2.86 -8.46 -13.94
N SER A 25 2.78 -9.67 -13.38
CA SER A 25 1.62 -10.55 -13.57
C SER A 25 0.32 -9.93 -13.03
N HIS A 26 0.37 -9.30 -11.85
CA HIS A 26 -0.77 -8.59 -11.27
C HIS A 26 -1.23 -7.41 -12.13
N LEU A 27 -0.28 -6.64 -12.67
CA LEU A 27 -0.55 -5.54 -13.59
C LEU A 27 -1.23 -6.04 -14.86
N SER A 28 -0.63 -7.01 -15.58
CA SER A 28 -1.21 -7.53 -16.82
C SER A 28 -2.62 -8.09 -16.63
N ASN A 29 -2.85 -8.86 -15.55
CA ASN A 29 -4.18 -9.38 -15.23
C ASN A 29 -5.21 -8.27 -14.96
N THR A 30 -4.77 -7.18 -14.31
CA THR A 30 -5.66 -6.05 -13.99
C THR A 30 -5.96 -5.21 -15.21
N LEU A 31 -4.97 -4.98 -16.07
CA LEU A 31 -5.15 -4.28 -17.33
C LEU A 31 -6.08 -5.03 -18.28
N GLN A 32 -5.96 -6.36 -18.34
CA GLN A 32 -6.90 -7.21 -19.07
C GLN A 32 -8.33 -7.11 -18.50
N LEU A 33 -8.48 -7.07 -17.17
CA LEU A 33 -9.79 -6.87 -16.55
C LEU A 33 -10.38 -5.50 -16.90
N LEU A 34 -9.56 -4.45 -16.94
CA LEU A 34 -10.00 -3.10 -17.30
C LEU A 34 -10.34 -2.96 -18.79
N SER A 35 -9.59 -3.64 -19.68
CA SER A 35 -9.85 -3.60 -21.13
C SER A 35 -11.17 -4.28 -21.52
N LEU A 36 -11.65 -5.22 -20.70
CA LEU A 36 -12.94 -5.89 -20.90
C LEU A 36 -14.14 -4.99 -20.55
N GLY A 37 -13.90 -3.78 -20.02
CA GLY A 37 -14.90 -2.73 -19.85
C GLY A 37 -16.02 -3.06 -18.87
N GLN A 38 -17.14 -2.32 -18.98
CA GLN A 38 -18.31 -2.47 -18.08
C GLN A 38 -18.97 -3.86 -18.15
N GLN A 39 -18.72 -4.64 -19.21
CA GLN A 39 -19.39 -5.93 -19.46
C GLN A 39 -19.05 -7.02 -18.43
N GLN A 40 -18.04 -6.82 -17.58
CA GLN A 40 -17.66 -7.77 -16.53
C GLN A 40 -17.67 -7.16 -15.11
N GLN A 41 -18.51 -6.15 -14.83
CA GLN A 41 -18.72 -5.70 -13.44
C GLN A 41 -19.10 -6.86 -12.49
N HIS A 42 -19.75 -7.91 -12.99
CA HIS A 42 -20.01 -9.14 -12.22
C HIS A 42 -18.74 -9.83 -11.70
N GLN A 43 -17.59 -9.68 -12.36
CA GLN A 43 -16.31 -10.24 -11.92
C GLN A 43 -15.64 -9.45 -10.78
N LEU A 44 -16.16 -8.27 -10.45
CA LEU A 44 -15.72 -7.52 -9.28
C LEU A 44 -16.41 -8.01 -7.99
N GLY A 45 -17.46 -8.83 -8.14
CA GLY A 45 -18.30 -9.31 -7.05
C GLY A 45 -19.50 -8.42 -6.77
N THR A 46 -20.03 -8.51 -5.57
CA THR A 46 -21.22 -7.77 -5.13
C THR A 46 -20.84 -6.37 -4.71
N LYS A 47 -21.57 -5.35 -5.20
CA LYS A 47 -21.39 -3.97 -4.73
C LYS A 47 -21.87 -3.85 -3.29
N VAL A 48 -21.00 -3.39 -2.40
CA VAL A 48 -21.26 -3.29 -0.95
C VAL A 48 -21.11 -1.87 -0.41
N HIS A 49 -20.47 -0.97 -1.16
CA HIS A 49 -20.32 0.44 -0.79
C HIS A 49 -20.34 1.34 -2.03
N ASP A 50 -20.93 2.53 -1.93
CA ASP A 50 -21.00 3.52 -3.00
C ASP A 50 -21.13 4.92 -2.38
N LYS A 51 -20.02 5.64 -2.28
CA LYS A 51 -19.96 6.92 -1.57
C LYS A 51 -18.77 7.75 -2.02
N MET A 52 -18.93 9.07 -2.07
CA MET A 52 -17.88 10.05 -2.40
C MET A 52 -17.14 9.73 -3.72
N GLY A 53 -17.87 9.28 -4.74
CA GLY A 53 -17.30 8.98 -6.05
C GLY A 53 -16.57 7.64 -6.16
N LEU A 54 -16.54 6.84 -5.08
CA LEU A 54 -15.92 5.53 -5.03
C LEU A 54 -16.95 4.43 -4.75
N ARG A 55 -16.75 3.27 -5.39
CA ARG A 55 -17.57 2.07 -5.27
C ARG A 55 -16.71 0.92 -4.79
N ALA A 56 -17.20 0.18 -3.80
CA ALA A 56 -16.55 -1.04 -3.31
C ALA A 56 -17.35 -2.28 -3.71
N TYR A 57 -16.63 -3.28 -4.20
CA TYR A 57 -17.16 -4.58 -4.59
C TYR A 57 -16.39 -5.67 -3.85
N THR A 58 -17.05 -6.77 -3.52
CA THR A 58 -16.39 -7.94 -2.92
C THR A 58 -16.98 -9.25 -3.43
N ASP A 59 -16.10 -10.23 -3.64
CA ASP A 59 -16.44 -11.63 -3.95
C ASP A 59 -16.08 -12.58 -2.79
N GLY A 60 -15.74 -12.03 -1.62
CA GLY A 60 -15.28 -12.77 -0.44
C GLY A 60 -13.76 -12.96 -0.40
N ASP A 61 -13.16 -13.33 -1.52
CA ASP A 61 -11.70 -13.54 -1.64
C ASP A 61 -10.93 -12.28 -2.07
N SER A 62 -11.66 -11.24 -2.48
CA SER A 62 -11.12 -9.95 -2.88
C SER A 62 -12.07 -8.81 -2.56
N THR A 63 -11.49 -7.62 -2.43
CA THR A 63 -12.21 -6.35 -2.38
C THR A 63 -11.66 -5.44 -3.47
N THR A 64 -12.53 -4.92 -4.32
CA THR A 64 -12.17 -3.97 -5.38
C THR A 64 -12.82 -2.63 -5.14
N ILE A 65 -12.04 -1.55 -5.17
CA ILE A 65 -12.49 -0.17 -5.15
C ILE A 65 -12.30 0.43 -6.54
N THR A 66 -13.35 1.04 -7.10
CA THR A 66 -13.27 1.78 -8.36
C THR A 66 -13.95 3.14 -8.23
N GLY A 67 -13.50 4.13 -8.98
CA GLY A 67 -14.15 5.43 -9.02
C GLY A 67 -13.20 6.59 -9.30
N HIS A 68 -13.53 7.76 -8.78
CA HIS A 68 -12.78 9.00 -8.98
C HIS A 68 -12.34 9.59 -7.63
N LEU A 69 -11.08 10.00 -7.57
CA LEU A 69 -10.51 10.77 -6.47
C LEU A 69 -10.37 12.23 -6.90
N ALA A 70 -10.81 13.15 -6.04
CA ALA A 70 -10.62 14.58 -6.25
C ALA A 70 -9.18 14.99 -5.90
N THR A 71 -8.25 14.73 -6.83
CA THR A 71 -6.80 14.97 -6.69
C THR A 71 -6.15 15.02 -8.07
N THR A 72 -4.84 15.26 -8.14
CA THR A 72 -4.07 15.22 -9.39
C THR A 72 -3.10 14.03 -9.41
N MET A 73 -2.65 13.63 -10.59
CA MET A 73 -1.63 12.57 -10.73
C MET A 73 -0.33 12.96 -10.00
N MET A 74 0.08 14.22 -10.08
CA MET A 74 1.26 14.76 -9.40
C MET A 74 1.11 14.75 -7.88
N ASP A 75 -0.09 15.05 -7.38
CA ASP A 75 -0.36 14.93 -5.94
C ASP A 75 -0.29 13.48 -5.49
N LEU A 76 -0.83 12.52 -6.26
CA LEU A 76 -0.75 11.10 -5.91
C LEU A 76 0.69 10.57 -5.92
N GLU A 77 1.49 10.99 -6.89
CA GLU A 77 2.91 10.67 -6.96
C GLU A 77 3.62 11.11 -5.68
N TYR A 78 3.52 12.40 -5.32
CA TYR A 78 4.10 12.92 -4.08
C TYR A 78 3.48 12.27 -2.81
N ALA A 79 2.18 11.99 -2.83
CA ALA A 79 1.44 11.44 -1.69
C ALA A 79 1.88 10.03 -1.33
N VAL A 80 2.15 9.19 -2.32
CA VAL A 80 2.51 7.77 -2.13
C VAL A 80 4.03 7.59 -2.07
N TYR A 81 4.79 8.39 -2.81
CA TYR A 81 6.23 8.25 -2.91
C TYR A 81 6.94 8.55 -1.57
N ALA A 82 7.58 7.54 -1.00
CA ALA A 82 8.29 7.63 0.28
C ALA A 82 9.48 6.67 0.31
N THR A 83 10.69 7.21 0.39
CA THR A 83 11.96 6.46 0.29
C THR A 83 12.89 6.65 1.48
N THR A 84 12.41 7.33 2.53
CA THR A 84 13.11 7.46 3.80
C THR A 84 12.18 7.06 4.93
N THR A 85 12.73 6.58 6.05
CA THR A 85 11.94 6.22 7.24
C THR A 85 11.04 7.37 7.68
N LYS A 86 11.54 8.62 7.70
CA LYS A 86 10.74 9.80 8.06
C LYS A 86 9.52 10.00 7.15
N GLN A 87 9.69 9.82 5.84
CA GLN A 87 8.57 9.92 4.89
C GLN A 87 7.58 8.77 5.10
N VAL A 88 8.07 7.54 5.30
CA VAL A 88 7.20 6.37 5.57
C VAL A 88 6.41 6.56 6.86
N GLN A 89 7.04 7.05 7.92
CA GLN A 89 6.39 7.41 9.18
C GLN A 89 5.30 8.46 8.98
N THR A 90 5.59 9.53 8.23
CA THR A 90 4.62 10.58 7.93
C THR A 90 3.40 10.04 7.18
N VAL A 91 3.64 9.26 6.12
CA VAL A 91 2.57 8.64 5.32
C VAL A 91 1.72 7.71 6.20
N ALA A 92 2.36 6.80 6.93
CA ALA A 92 1.66 5.84 7.77
C ALA A 92 0.88 6.51 8.92
N ALA A 93 1.42 7.58 9.52
CA ALA A 93 0.74 8.34 10.56
C ALA A 93 -0.54 9.02 10.03
N ILE A 94 -0.48 9.59 8.83
CA ILE A 94 -1.66 10.20 8.19
C ILE A 94 -2.70 9.12 7.85
N LEU A 95 -2.27 8.00 7.23
CA LEU A 95 -3.17 6.95 6.74
C LEU A 95 -3.81 6.13 7.86
N HIS A 96 -3.08 5.84 8.93
CA HIS A 96 -3.56 5.02 10.04
C HIS A 96 -4.06 5.83 11.24
N SER A 97 -3.78 7.14 11.29
CA SER A 97 -4.32 8.08 12.28
C SER A 97 -4.21 7.52 13.71
N HIS A 98 -5.33 7.38 14.42
CA HIS A 98 -5.41 6.86 15.79
C HIS A 98 -4.88 5.43 15.98
N GLN A 99 -4.71 4.66 14.91
CA GLN A 99 -4.15 3.31 14.94
C GLN A 99 -2.64 3.30 14.71
N TYR A 100 -2.03 4.40 14.31
CA TYR A 100 -0.61 4.49 14.08
C TYR A 100 0.18 4.36 15.40
N ASP A 101 1.27 3.62 15.36
CA ASP A 101 2.26 3.55 16.45
C ASP A 101 3.68 3.82 15.96
N ASP A 102 4.11 3.16 14.88
CA ASP A 102 5.40 3.43 14.22
C ASP A 102 5.36 2.94 12.77
N ALA A 103 6.33 3.33 11.96
CA ALA A 103 6.56 2.77 10.64
C ALA A 103 8.01 3.01 10.20
N GLY A 104 8.44 2.35 9.14
CA GLY A 104 9.75 2.63 8.60
C GLY A 104 10.08 1.88 7.32
N LEU A 105 11.17 2.33 6.71
CA LEU A 105 11.79 1.66 5.58
C LEU A 105 12.79 0.64 6.12
N LEU A 106 12.64 -0.63 5.70
CA LEU A 106 13.57 -1.71 6.06
C LEU A 106 14.62 -1.93 4.97
N ASP A 107 14.23 -1.77 3.72
CA ASP A 107 15.09 -2.02 2.56
C ASP A 107 14.63 -1.22 1.34
N LEU A 108 15.58 -0.72 0.57
CA LEU A 108 15.36 0.05 -0.66
C LEU A 108 16.16 -0.59 -1.79
N GLN A 109 15.46 -1.22 -2.72
CA GLN A 109 16.05 -1.91 -3.88
C GLN A 109 16.09 -1.01 -5.11
N GLN A 110 15.04 -0.22 -5.33
CA GLN A 110 14.94 0.73 -6.44
C GLN A 110 14.29 2.03 -5.94
N SER A 111 14.77 3.15 -6.47
CA SER A 111 14.23 4.49 -6.24
C SER A 111 13.98 5.18 -7.58
N HIS A 112 13.48 6.42 -7.53
CA HIS A 112 13.08 7.17 -8.71
C HIS A 112 14.24 7.29 -9.69
N THR A 113 13.89 7.34 -10.97
CA THR A 113 14.83 7.69 -12.04
C THR A 113 14.34 8.95 -12.74
N ILE A 114 15.13 9.46 -13.69
CA ILE A 114 14.72 10.57 -14.54
C ILE A 114 13.53 10.16 -15.42
N GLU A 115 13.52 8.90 -15.84
CA GLU A 115 12.50 8.33 -16.73
C GLU A 115 11.21 7.95 -15.99
N ASP A 116 11.31 7.55 -14.72
CA ASP A 116 10.15 7.24 -13.87
C ASP A 116 10.34 7.83 -12.46
N PRO A 117 9.88 9.08 -12.26
CA PRO A 117 9.92 9.77 -10.98
C PRO A 117 9.14 9.06 -9.86
N PHE A 118 8.18 8.20 -10.21
CA PHE A 118 7.38 7.45 -9.26
C PHE A 118 7.97 6.08 -8.92
N GLN A 119 9.12 5.70 -9.49
CA GLN A 119 9.68 4.36 -9.31
C GLN A 119 10.15 4.12 -7.87
N PHE A 120 9.66 3.04 -7.26
CA PHE A 120 10.16 2.50 -6.01
C PHE A 120 10.02 0.99 -5.97
N VAL A 121 11.00 0.28 -5.43
CA VAL A 121 10.84 -1.11 -4.99
C VAL A 121 11.58 -1.29 -3.67
N GLY A 122 10.93 -1.87 -2.67
CA GLY A 122 11.56 -2.08 -1.37
C GLY A 122 10.64 -2.72 -0.33
N VAL A 123 11.10 -2.70 0.91
CA VAL A 123 10.42 -3.27 2.07
C VAL A 123 10.16 -2.21 3.11
N LYS A 124 8.92 -2.16 3.59
CA LYS A 124 8.49 -1.25 4.65
C LYS A 124 7.79 -2.03 5.76
N TYR A 125 7.67 -1.40 6.92
CA TYR A 125 6.80 -1.87 7.97
C TYR A 125 5.89 -0.77 8.48
N VAL A 126 4.76 -1.18 9.04
CA VAL A 126 3.89 -0.36 9.87
C VAL A 126 3.57 -1.11 11.16
N ALA A 127 3.66 -0.43 12.29
CA ALA A 127 3.19 -0.89 13.58
C ALA A 127 1.87 -0.19 13.91
N LEU A 128 0.85 -1.00 14.16
CA LEU A 128 -0.47 -0.50 14.56
C LEU A 128 -0.69 -0.68 16.06
N ALA A 129 -1.16 0.38 16.72
CA ALA A 129 -1.52 0.37 18.13
C ALA A 129 -2.62 -0.67 18.40
N ARG A 130 -2.51 -1.40 19.52
CA ARG A 130 -3.55 -2.32 19.99
C ARG A 130 -4.31 -1.70 21.16
N LYS A 131 -5.61 -1.97 21.25
CA LYS A 131 -6.41 -1.55 22.40
C LYS A 131 -6.03 -2.38 23.64
N GLY A 132 -5.57 -1.71 24.69
CA GLY A 132 -5.25 -2.31 26.00
C GLY A 132 -3.88 -1.89 26.54
N MET A 133 -3.81 -1.59 27.84
CA MET A 133 -2.64 -1.00 28.53
C MET A 133 -1.34 -1.82 28.42
N PHE A 134 -1.43 -3.12 28.08
CA PHE A 134 -0.28 -4.02 27.95
C PHE A 134 -0.20 -4.71 26.56
N ALA A 135 -1.01 -4.29 25.60
CA ALA A 135 -1.04 -4.90 24.28
C ALA A 135 0.13 -4.38 23.44
N LYS A 136 1.05 -5.28 23.04
CA LYS A 136 2.14 -4.92 22.13
C LYS A 136 1.58 -4.52 20.75
N PRO A 137 2.08 -3.43 20.13
CA PRO A 137 1.66 -3.03 18.79
C PRO A 137 1.83 -4.17 17.77
N HIS A 138 0.93 -4.22 16.80
CA HIS A 138 0.98 -5.21 15.73
C HIS A 138 1.86 -4.69 14.59
N GLN A 139 3.08 -5.18 14.49
CA GLN A 139 3.95 -4.90 13.34
C GLN A 139 3.54 -5.74 12.13
N ILE A 140 3.46 -5.08 10.99
CA ILE A 140 3.13 -5.61 9.68
C ILE A 140 4.26 -5.21 8.75
N VAL A 141 4.86 -6.20 8.06
CA VAL A 141 5.90 -5.98 7.05
C VAL A 141 5.30 -6.22 5.68
N TYR A 142 5.64 -5.36 4.72
CA TYR A 142 5.14 -5.45 3.37
C TYR A 142 6.21 -5.05 2.35
N LEU A 143 6.15 -5.71 1.20
CA LEU A 143 6.86 -5.32 -0.01
C LEU A 143 6.03 -4.28 -0.74
N GLU A 144 6.67 -3.28 -1.31
CA GLU A 144 5.99 -2.29 -2.14
C GLU A 144 6.77 -2.06 -3.44
N ALA A 145 6.02 -1.96 -4.54
CA ALA A 145 6.52 -1.54 -5.83
C ALA A 145 5.61 -0.45 -6.40
N THR A 146 6.20 0.67 -6.81
CA THR A 146 5.51 1.75 -7.52
C THR A 146 6.23 2.09 -8.81
N GLY A 147 5.49 2.68 -9.74
CA GLY A 147 6.07 3.21 -10.97
C GLY A 147 5.00 3.64 -11.96
N THR A 148 5.46 4.02 -13.15
CA THR A 148 4.61 4.54 -14.22
C THR A 148 4.54 3.56 -15.37
N LEU A 149 3.31 3.20 -15.75
CA LEU A 149 3.01 2.28 -16.84
C LEU A 149 2.51 3.09 -18.03
N HIS A 150 3.16 2.91 -19.18
CA HIS A 150 2.78 3.56 -20.43
C HIS A 150 2.19 2.52 -21.37
N GLU A 151 0.87 2.40 -21.39
CA GLU A 151 0.14 1.46 -22.25
C GLU A 151 -0.95 2.19 -23.03
N ASP A 152 -1.08 1.85 -24.32
CA ASP A 152 -2.05 2.45 -25.24
C ASP A 152 -1.97 4.00 -25.32
N GLY A 153 -0.78 4.56 -25.10
CA GLY A 153 -0.54 6.01 -25.06
C GLY A 153 -1.07 6.68 -23.79
N VAL A 154 -1.54 5.92 -22.80
CA VAL A 154 -2.04 6.41 -21.51
C VAL A 154 -1.03 6.09 -20.41
N ALA A 155 -0.60 7.13 -19.69
CA ALA A 155 0.22 6.98 -18.50
C ALA A 155 -0.65 6.63 -17.28
N ARG A 156 -0.29 5.55 -16.58
CA ARG A 156 -0.93 5.09 -15.35
C ARG A 156 0.11 4.95 -14.25
N LEU A 157 -0.14 5.51 -13.08
CA LEU A 157 0.67 5.22 -11.90
C LEU A 157 0.16 3.93 -11.28
N TYR A 158 1.08 3.07 -10.82
CA TYR A 158 0.72 1.87 -10.07
C TYR A 158 1.37 1.84 -8.69
N GLN A 159 0.67 1.24 -7.73
CA GLN A 159 1.19 0.88 -6.42
C GLN A 159 0.79 -0.56 -6.11
N MET A 160 1.77 -1.45 -6.03
CA MET A 160 1.63 -2.84 -5.63
C MET A 160 2.16 -3.00 -4.20
N VAL A 161 1.37 -3.60 -3.33
CA VAL A 161 1.77 -3.93 -1.94
C VAL A 161 1.52 -5.41 -1.70
N GLU A 162 2.51 -6.12 -1.16
CA GLU A 162 2.43 -7.52 -0.75
C GLU A 162 2.76 -7.64 0.74
N TYR A 163 1.78 -8.07 1.53
CA TYR A 163 1.95 -8.26 2.98
C TYR A 163 2.65 -9.59 3.26
N VAL A 164 3.73 -9.52 4.04
CA VAL A 164 4.57 -10.64 4.40
C VAL A 164 4.07 -11.26 5.70
N ASP A 165 3.83 -12.58 5.71
CA ASP A 165 3.61 -13.31 6.95
C ASP A 165 4.93 -13.62 7.64
N LEU A 166 5.31 -12.76 8.58
CA LEU A 166 6.51 -12.93 9.39
C LEU A 166 6.49 -14.21 10.23
N VAL A 167 5.32 -14.74 10.61
CA VAL A 167 5.28 -16.03 11.32
C VAL A 167 5.79 -17.11 10.39
N HIS A 168 5.31 -17.16 9.15
CA HIS A 168 5.81 -18.10 8.15
C HIS A 168 7.30 -17.92 7.89
N VAL A 169 7.77 -16.67 7.74
CA VAL A 169 9.20 -16.37 7.49
C VAL A 169 10.11 -16.83 8.64
N TYR A 170 9.71 -16.61 9.90
CA TYR A 170 10.58 -16.93 11.06
C TYR A 170 10.36 -18.32 11.67
N THR A 171 9.21 -18.97 11.46
CA THR A 171 8.93 -20.32 12.01
C THR A 171 9.38 -21.45 11.11
N ALA A 172 9.55 -21.21 9.80
CA ALA A 172 10.20 -22.16 8.92
C ALA A 172 11.65 -22.34 9.37
N LYS A 173 11.97 -23.50 9.97
CA LYS A 173 13.35 -23.88 10.31
C LYS A 173 14.23 -23.71 9.08
N ALA A 174 15.11 -22.70 9.12
CA ALA A 174 16.30 -22.57 8.28
C ALA A 174 16.10 -22.84 6.78
N THR A 175 15.79 -21.81 6.00
CA THR A 175 16.43 -21.62 4.68
C THR A 175 16.20 -20.18 4.22
N TRP A 176 17.26 -19.41 4.11
CA TRP A 176 17.28 -18.03 3.61
C TRP A 176 16.98 -17.94 2.09
N SER A 177 16.25 -18.92 1.57
CA SER A 177 16.02 -19.20 0.15
C SER A 177 14.56 -19.53 -0.17
N GLN A 178 13.62 -19.33 0.77
CA GLN A 178 12.20 -19.52 0.47
C GLN A 178 11.60 -18.26 -0.15
N ALA A 179 10.81 -18.46 -1.21
CA ALA A 179 10.04 -17.42 -1.87
C ALA A 179 9.11 -16.75 -0.84
N ILE A 180 9.11 -15.41 -0.81
CA ILE A 180 8.16 -14.68 0.03
C ILE A 180 6.76 -14.90 -0.53
N ARG A 181 5.93 -15.62 0.21
CA ARG A 181 4.52 -15.83 -0.14
C ARG A 181 3.68 -14.69 0.47
N PRO A 182 3.03 -13.84 -0.35
CA PRO A 182 2.15 -12.81 0.17
C PRO A 182 0.90 -13.45 0.78
N VAL A 183 0.52 -13.01 1.99
CA VAL A 183 -0.76 -13.40 2.59
C VAL A 183 -1.90 -12.53 2.13
N CYS A 184 -1.62 -11.28 1.76
CA CYS A 184 -2.55 -10.37 1.13
C CYS A 184 -1.76 -9.52 0.13
N SER A 185 -2.37 -9.18 -1.00
CA SER A 185 -1.78 -8.24 -1.94
C SER A 185 -2.79 -7.20 -2.39
N THR A 186 -2.33 -5.98 -2.60
CA THR A 186 -3.14 -4.89 -3.16
C THR A 186 -2.44 -4.32 -4.37
N LEU A 187 -3.19 -4.15 -5.46
CA LEU A 187 -2.74 -3.38 -6.62
C LEU A 187 -3.66 -2.19 -6.80
N THR A 188 -3.08 -0.99 -6.84
CA THR A 188 -3.78 0.25 -7.15
C THR A 188 -3.24 0.85 -8.43
N LEU A 189 -4.14 1.24 -9.32
CA LEU A 189 -3.87 1.97 -10.55
C LEU A 189 -4.55 3.33 -10.48
N PHE A 190 -3.82 4.35 -10.89
CA PHE A 190 -4.29 5.73 -11.01
C PHE A 190 -4.14 6.19 -12.46
N GLU A 191 -5.19 6.77 -13.01
CA GLU A 191 -5.22 7.28 -14.36
C GLU A 191 -5.89 8.65 -14.36
N ALA A 192 -5.29 9.63 -15.04
CA ALA A 192 -5.91 10.95 -15.17
C ALA A 192 -7.31 10.82 -15.78
N ASP A 193 -8.25 11.62 -15.27
CA ASP A 193 -9.55 11.78 -15.93
C ASP A 193 -9.36 12.68 -17.16
N PRO A 194 -9.66 12.20 -18.38
CA PRO A 194 -9.48 13.00 -19.58
C PRO A 194 -10.40 14.24 -19.61
N ASN A 195 -11.46 14.25 -18.79
CA ASN A 195 -12.44 15.32 -18.77
C ASN A 195 -12.26 16.29 -17.58
N ASP A 196 -11.42 15.94 -16.59
CA ASP A 196 -11.20 16.79 -15.41
C ASP A 196 -9.78 16.60 -14.85
N ILE A 197 -8.96 17.65 -14.99
CA ILE A 197 -7.57 17.67 -14.52
C ILE A 197 -7.41 17.54 -12.99
N LYS A 198 -8.48 17.76 -12.21
CA LYS A 198 -8.51 17.60 -10.75
C LYS A 198 -9.19 16.30 -10.31
N SER A 199 -9.40 15.39 -11.25
CA SER A 199 -10.00 14.08 -11.04
C SER A 199 -9.03 13.01 -11.51
N VAL A 200 -8.85 11.98 -10.67
CA VAL A 200 -8.07 10.79 -11.02
C VAL A 200 -8.96 9.57 -10.89
N ARG A 201 -9.06 8.80 -11.97
CA ARG A 201 -9.69 7.48 -11.95
C ARG A 201 -8.81 6.52 -11.18
N VAL A 202 -9.41 5.82 -10.22
CA VAL A 202 -8.74 4.82 -9.41
C VAL A 202 -9.36 3.45 -9.62
N PHE A 203 -8.51 2.45 -9.75
CA PHE A 203 -8.85 1.04 -9.60
C PHE A 203 -7.92 0.44 -8.55
N SER A 204 -8.45 -0.08 -7.46
CA SER A 204 -7.67 -0.69 -6.39
C SER A 204 -8.24 -2.05 -6.04
N ARG A 205 -7.44 -3.11 -6.03
CA ARG A 205 -7.92 -4.46 -5.70
C ARG A 205 -7.03 -5.11 -4.66
N ALA A 206 -7.64 -5.48 -3.53
CA ALA A 206 -7.05 -6.33 -2.50
C ALA A 206 -7.44 -7.79 -2.76
N ARG A 207 -6.48 -8.72 -2.70
CA ARG A 207 -6.68 -10.17 -2.78
C ARG A 207 -6.21 -10.83 -1.50
N TYR A 208 -6.98 -11.80 -1.00
CA TYR A 208 -6.68 -12.50 0.24
C TYR A 208 -6.23 -13.94 -0.06
N SER A 209 -5.18 -14.38 0.63
CA SER A 209 -4.91 -15.81 0.73
C SER A 209 -5.86 -16.43 1.77
N LYS A 210 -6.06 -17.75 1.70
CA LYS A 210 -6.83 -18.48 2.72
C LYS A 210 -6.23 -18.34 4.12
N ASP A 211 -4.92 -18.12 4.19
CA ASP A 211 -4.15 -18.02 5.43
C ASP A 211 -4.01 -16.57 5.92
N THR A 212 -4.77 -15.61 5.35
CA THR A 212 -4.67 -14.19 5.71
C THR A 212 -4.97 -13.96 7.20
N PRO A 213 -4.03 -13.39 7.96
CA PRO A 213 -4.28 -13.04 9.36
C PRO A 213 -5.46 -12.07 9.52
N SER A 214 -6.28 -12.27 10.56
CA SER A 214 -7.49 -11.46 10.80
C SER A 214 -7.25 -9.94 10.80
N PRO A 215 -6.15 -9.39 11.36
CA PRO A 215 -5.89 -7.94 11.28
C PRO A 215 -5.74 -7.43 9.85
N LEU A 216 -5.04 -8.17 8.98
CA LEU A 216 -4.89 -7.82 7.56
C LEU A 216 -6.23 -7.93 6.83
N HIS A 217 -7.02 -8.95 7.15
CA HIS A 217 -8.37 -9.09 6.61
C HIS A 217 -9.27 -7.89 7.00
N GLN A 218 -9.17 -7.40 8.24
CA GLN A 218 -9.93 -6.23 8.72
C GLN A 218 -9.52 -4.94 8.02
N MET A 219 -8.21 -4.69 7.84
CA MET A 219 -7.71 -3.50 7.14
C MET A 219 -8.21 -3.38 5.70
N HIS A 220 -8.50 -4.52 5.07
CA HIS A 220 -8.90 -4.57 3.68
C HIS A 220 -10.39 -4.93 3.50
N GLN A 221 -11.18 -5.02 4.58
CA GLN A 221 -12.63 -5.14 4.45
C GLN A 221 -13.19 -3.95 3.67
N PRO A 222 -14.30 -4.10 2.92
CA PRO A 222 -14.77 -3.08 1.99
C PRO A 222 -14.88 -1.66 2.57
N PRO A 223 -15.40 -1.43 3.79
CA PRO A 223 -15.44 -0.08 4.36
C PRO A 223 -14.04 0.48 4.67
N ALA A 224 -13.18 -0.29 5.33
CA ALA A 224 -11.84 0.15 5.72
C ALA A 224 -10.94 0.38 4.50
N TYR A 225 -11.04 -0.49 3.49
CA TYR A 225 -10.29 -0.35 2.25
C TYR A 225 -10.77 0.83 1.41
N TRP A 226 -12.09 1.08 1.38
CA TRP A 226 -12.65 2.27 0.78
C TRP A 226 -12.15 3.56 1.47
N GLU A 227 -12.12 3.59 2.80
CA GLU A 227 -11.56 4.72 3.57
C GLU A 227 -10.08 4.95 3.25
N TYR A 228 -9.28 3.87 3.17
CA TYR A 228 -7.88 3.93 2.76
C TYR A 228 -7.74 4.57 1.38
N VAL A 229 -8.44 4.05 0.36
CA VAL A 229 -8.33 4.58 -1.02
C VAL A 229 -8.82 6.03 -1.09
N LEU A 230 -9.88 6.37 -0.37
CA LEU A 230 -10.38 7.75 -0.30
C LEU A 230 -9.35 8.71 0.30
N SER A 231 -8.65 8.29 1.36
CA SER A 231 -7.69 9.13 2.07
C SER A 231 -6.52 9.59 1.19
N LEU A 232 -6.18 8.83 0.14
CA LEU A 232 -5.16 9.17 -0.84
C LEU A 232 -5.44 10.51 -1.55
N ALA A 233 -6.71 10.90 -1.71
CA ALA A 233 -7.06 12.19 -2.31
C ALA A 233 -6.54 13.39 -1.50
N SER A 234 -6.45 13.24 -0.17
CA SER A 234 -6.02 14.31 0.75
C SER A 234 -4.56 14.18 1.21
N LEU A 235 -3.94 13.02 0.98
CA LEU A 235 -2.65 12.65 1.56
C LEU A 235 -1.52 13.62 1.18
N ALA A 236 -1.46 14.10 -0.07
CA ALA A 236 -0.48 15.09 -0.49
C ALA A 236 -0.57 16.40 0.31
N VAL A 237 -1.78 16.92 0.48
CA VAL A 237 -2.01 18.16 1.24
C VAL A 237 -1.59 17.97 2.70
N SER A 238 -2.01 16.86 3.32
CA SER A 238 -1.63 16.52 4.68
C SER A 238 -0.11 16.38 4.85
N ARG A 239 0.58 15.72 3.91
CA ARG A 239 2.05 15.59 3.92
C ARG A 239 2.74 16.94 3.83
N ARG A 240 2.31 17.83 2.91
CA ARG A 240 2.89 19.17 2.77
C ARG A 240 2.73 20.00 4.04
N LEU A 241 1.58 19.89 4.72
CA LEU A 241 1.35 20.59 6.00
C LEU A 241 2.32 20.12 7.10
N VAL A 242 2.57 18.80 7.18
CA VAL A 242 3.55 18.24 8.12
C VAL A 242 4.97 18.68 7.76
N ASP A 243 5.34 18.63 6.47
CA ASP A 243 6.68 18.99 6.00
C ASP A 243 6.97 20.50 6.17
N ALA A 244 5.98 21.36 5.96
CA ALA A 244 6.13 22.82 6.05
C ALA A 244 6.24 23.32 7.50
N THR A 245 5.81 22.53 8.49
CA THR A 245 5.67 23.01 9.86
C THR A 245 6.68 22.33 10.79
N SER A 246 7.71 23.06 11.21
CA SER A 246 8.73 22.55 12.16
C SER A 246 8.13 22.09 13.50
N LEU A 247 7.02 22.70 13.93
CA LEU A 247 6.30 22.35 15.16
C LEU A 247 5.56 21.00 15.09
N VAL A 248 5.23 20.50 13.90
CA VAL A 248 4.44 19.27 13.69
C VAL A 248 5.33 18.03 13.57
N GLN A 249 6.65 18.18 13.50
CA GLN A 249 7.58 17.04 13.45
C GLN A 249 7.55 16.18 14.73
N HIS A 250 7.05 16.72 15.85
CA HIS A 250 6.81 15.98 17.09
C HIS A 250 5.46 15.22 17.13
N TRP A 251 4.58 15.44 16.15
CA TRP A 251 3.25 14.80 16.14
C TRP A 251 3.29 13.36 15.66
N VAL A 252 4.29 12.95 14.89
CA VAL A 252 4.47 11.56 14.45
C VAL A 252 5.22 10.81 15.56
N PRO A 253 4.56 9.90 16.31
CA PRO A 253 5.26 9.07 17.28
C PRO A 253 6.45 8.37 16.61
N ASN A 254 7.62 8.44 17.24
CA ASN A 254 8.79 7.66 16.84
C ASN A 254 9.26 6.90 18.07
N ARG A 255 9.14 5.57 18.05
CA ARG A 255 9.46 4.72 19.20
C ARG A 255 10.95 4.75 19.58
N TYR A 256 11.80 5.25 18.70
CA TYR A 256 13.25 5.38 18.90
C TYR A 256 13.73 6.80 19.28
N SER A 257 12.83 7.77 19.43
CA SER A 257 13.19 9.16 19.75
C SER A 257 13.58 9.42 21.22
N SER A 258 13.45 8.42 22.10
CA SER A 258 13.73 8.54 23.54
C SER A 258 15.14 8.07 23.96
N ILE A 259 16.14 8.17 23.08
CA ILE A 259 17.55 7.96 23.43
C ILE A 259 18.36 9.22 23.10
N TYR A 260 18.11 10.31 23.82
CA TYR A 260 19.08 11.37 24.13
C TYR A 260 18.66 12.07 25.42
#